data_AF-A0A538AA40-F1
#
_entry.id   AF-A0A538AA40-F1
#
_cell.length_a   1.000
_cell.length_b   1.000
_cell.length_c   1.000
_cell.angle_alpha   90.00
_cell.angle_beta   90.00
_cell.angle_gamma   90.00
#
_symmetry.space_group_name_H-M   'P 1'
#
loop_
_entity.id
_entity.type
_entity.pdbx_description
1 polymer ?
#
loop_
_entity_poly.entity_id
_entity_poly.type
_entity_poly.pdbx_seq_one_letter_code
_entity_poly.pdbx_strand_id
1 'polypeptide(L)'
;MTASDAADTAILTAAETIDRLTNLDFPRRGAIAALHDEARRLVGGPLGLAAAREALARTPDGAVIAILTGFPEFPWIRRGVAETDGPVGAAVLARSFIKARRAIPILPCEPHFAAV
;
A
#
# COMPACT_ATOMS: atom_id res chain seq x y z
N MET A 1 29.68 -0.92 13.32
CA MET A 1 28.26 -0.73 12.98
C MET A 1 27.92 0.70 13.29
N THR A 2 27.65 1.52 12.28
CA THR A 2 27.26 2.92 12.47
C THR A 2 25.81 3.01 12.95
N ALA A 3 25.40 4.17 13.48
CA ALA A 3 23.99 4.40 13.82
C ALA A 3 23.07 4.28 12.59
N SER A 4 23.59 4.57 11.38
CA SER A 4 22.89 4.36 10.12
C SER A 4 22.66 2.88 9.82
N ASP A 5 23.70 2.05 9.98
CA ASP A 5 23.61 0.60 9.72
C ASP A 5 22.57 -0.08 10.64
N ALA A 6 22.49 0.37 11.88
CA ALA A 6 21.51 -0.14 12.84
C ALA A 6 20.07 0.26 12.47
N ALA A 7 19.86 1.49 12.01
CA ALA A 7 18.56 1.97 11.55
C ALA A 7 18.11 1.24 10.28
N ASP A 8 19.01 1.03 9.32
CA ASP A 8 18.72 0.29 8.10
C ASP A 8 18.36 -1.17 8.39
N THR A 9 19.05 -1.79 9.36
CA THR A 9 18.73 -3.15 9.82
C THR A 9 17.34 -3.23 10.45
N ALA A 10 16.97 -2.23 11.26
CA ALA A 10 15.64 -2.17 11.88
C ALA A 10 14.52 -1.99 10.84
N ILE A 11 14.73 -1.13 9.84
CA ILE A 11 13.77 -0.92 8.74
C ILE A 11 13.58 -2.22 7.95
N LEU A 12 14.67 -2.90 7.59
CA LEU A 12 14.60 -4.17 6.86
C LEU A 12 13.83 -5.23 7.67
N THR A 13 14.14 -5.36 8.97
CA THR A 13 13.45 -6.33 9.84
C THR A 13 11.94 -6.04 9.94
N ALA A 14 11.55 -4.77 10.07
CA ALA A 14 10.15 -4.38 10.11
C ALA A 14 9.46 -4.66 8.77
N ALA A 15 10.11 -4.34 7.65
CA ALA A 15 9.59 -4.57 6.32
C ALA A 15 9.36 -6.06 6.03
N GLU A 16 10.31 -6.93 6.41
CA GLU A 16 10.14 -8.38 6.30
C GLU A 16 8.93 -8.91 7.09
N THR A 17 8.71 -8.33 8.28
CA THR A 17 7.56 -8.69 9.12
C THR A 17 6.25 -8.29 8.45
N ILE A 18 6.17 -7.06 7.92
CA ILE A 18 4.99 -6.54 7.24
C ILE A 18 4.69 -7.34 5.96
N ASP A 19 5.70 -7.66 5.16
CA ASP A 19 5.54 -8.46 3.94
C ASP A 19 4.94 -9.84 4.25
N ARG A 20 5.45 -10.54 5.28
CA ARG A 20 4.91 -11.85 5.68
C ARG A 20 3.47 -11.76 6.16
N LEU A 21 3.14 -10.72 6.94
CA LEU A 21 1.77 -10.51 7.44
C LEU A 21 0.78 -10.18 6.32
N THR A 22 1.20 -9.37 5.35
CA THR A 22 0.34 -8.96 4.22
C THR A 22 0.17 -10.06 3.15
N ASN A 23 0.98 -11.12 3.20
CA ASN A 23 0.92 -12.26 2.28
C ASN A 23 0.45 -13.56 2.96
N LEU A 24 -0.30 -13.46 4.07
CA LEU A 24 -0.93 -14.62 4.69
C LEU A 24 -2.05 -15.18 3.81
N ASP A 25 -2.04 -16.50 3.56
CA ASP A 25 -3.09 -17.18 2.80
C ASP A 25 -4.28 -17.59 3.68
N PHE A 26 -4.98 -16.60 4.22
CA PHE A 26 -6.19 -16.82 5.03
C PHE A 26 -7.27 -17.64 4.31
N PRO A 27 -7.60 -17.38 3.02
CA PRO A 27 -8.64 -18.14 2.33
C PRO A 27 -8.16 -19.50 1.82
N ARG A 28 -6.89 -19.86 2.04
CA ARG A 28 -6.26 -21.11 1.56
C ARG A 28 -6.33 -21.28 0.04
N ARG A 29 -6.03 -20.23 -0.71
CA ARG A 29 -5.98 -20.25 -2.19
C ARG A 29 -4.82 -21.08 -2.74
N GLY A 30 -3.77 -21.31 -1.96
CA GLY A 30 -2.61 -22.13 -2.31
C GLY A 30 -1.59 -21.46 -3.24
N ALA A 31 -1.91 -20.29 -3.79
CA ALA A 31 -1.06 -19.57 -4.75
C ALA A 31 -0.29 -18.38 -4.14
N ILE A 32 -0.72 -17.85 -2.98
CA ILE A 32 -0.20 -16.58 -2.44
C ILE A 32 1.30 -16.67 -2.14
N ALA A 33 1.76 -17.75 -1.50
CA ALA A 33 3.17 -17.93 -1.19
C ALA A 33 4.05 -17.98 -2.45
N ALA A 34 3.64 -18.75 -3.47
CA ALA A 34 4.39 -18.87 -4.72
C ALA A 34 4.49 -17.54 -5.48
N LEU A 35 3.40 -16.76 -5.53
CA LEU A 35 3.38 -15.44 -6.15
C LEU A 35 4.28 -14.45 -5.39
N HIS A 36 4.21 -14.46 -4.06
CA HIS A 36 5.02 -13.61 -3.21
C HIS A 36 6.52 -13.93 -3.34
N ASP A 37 6.90 -15.20 -3.33
CA ASP A 37 8.30 -15.63 -3.48
C ASP A 37 8.88 -15.21 -4.83
N GLU A 38 8.11 -15.38 -5.91
CA GLU A 38 8.56 -14.96 -7.25
C GLU A 38 8.67 -13.43 -7.36
N ALA A 39 7.70 -12.69 -6.81
CA ALA A 39 7.77 -11.23 -6.77
C ALA A 39 9.02 -10.75 -6.00
N ARG A 40 9.34 -11.40 -4.86
CA ARG A 40 10.54 -11.09 -4.09
C ARG A 40 11.82 -11.41 -4.84
N ARG A 41 11.84 -12.50 -5.61
CA ARG A 41 12.97 -12.85 -6.49
C ARG A 41 13.21 -11.76 -7.55
N LEU A 42 12.15 -11.20 -8.11
CA LEU A 42 12.23 -10.13 -9.12
C LEU A 42 12.66 -8.78 -8.52
N VAL A 43 12.19 -8.45 -7.31
CA VAL A 43 12.44 -7.15 -6.66
C VAL A 43 13.74 -7.12 -5.85
N GLY A 44 14.18 -8.27 -5.33
CA GLY A 44 15.42 -8.40 -4.55
C GLY A 44 15.31 -7.95 -3.09
N GLY A 45 14.11 -7.80 -2.54
CA GLY A 45 13.88 -7.41 -1.15
C GLY A 45 12.40 -7.34 -0.77
N PRO A 46 12.05 -6.84 0.43
CA PRO A 46 10.68 -6.69 0.83
C PRO A 46 9.90 -5.78 -0.12
N LEU A 47 8.76 -6.28 -0.62
CA LEU A 47 7.98 -5.64 -1.67
C LEU A 47 7.42 -4.30 -1.21
N GLY A 48 6.87 -4.25 0.01
CA GLY A 48 6.34 -3.00 0.58
C GLY A 48 7.41 -1.93 0.76
N LEU A 49 8.63 -2.32 1.16
CA LEU A 49 9.74 -1.37 1.32
C LEU A 49 10.26 -0.86 -0.02
N ALA A 50 10.40 -1.74 -1.02
CA ALA A 50 10.80 -1.35 -2.37
C ALA A 50 9.80 -0.35 -2.97
N ALA A 51 8.50 -0.64 -2.87
CA ALA A 51 7.45 0.27 -3.31
C ALA A 51 7.48 1.62 -2.57
N ALA A 52 7.66 1.60 -1.25
CA ALA A 52 7.74 2.82 -0.44
C ALA A 52 8.95 3.69 -0.84
N ARG A 53 10.11 3.08 -1.09
CA ARG A 53 11.33 3.80 -1.55
C ARG A 53 11.11 4.47 -2.90
N GLU A 54 10.58 3.73 -3.88
CA GLU A 54 10.27 4.28 -5.20
C GLU A 54 9.25 5.43 -5.13
N ALA A 55 8.19 5.24 -4.36
CA ALA A 55 7.16 6.24 -4.14
C ALA A 55 7.73 7.53 -3.51
N LEU A 56 8.56 7.39 -2.46
CA LEU A 56 9.17 8.54 -1.79
C LEU A 56 10.25 9.22 -2.64
N ALA A 57 10.96 8.48 -3.50
CA ALA A 57 11.94 9.05 -4.43
C ALA A 57 11.26 9.93 -5.49
N ARG A 58 10.03 9.58 -5.90
CA ARG A 58 9.24 10.30 -6.92
C ARG A 58 8.31 11.36 -6.36
N THR A 59 8.22 11.49 -5.04
CA THR A 59 7.32 12.44 -4.36
C THR A 59 8.14 13.51 -3.65
N PRO A 60 8.31 14.69 -4.26
CA PRO A 60 8.90 15.84 -3.59
C PRO A 60 8.09 16.28 -2.37
N ASP A 61 8.73 17.03 -1.48
CA ASP A 61 8.03 17.63 -0.36
C ASP A 61 6.96 18.63 -0.85
N GLY A 62 5.75 18.55 -0.28
CA GLY A 62 4.61 19.37 -0.68
C GLY A 62 3.89 18.94 -1.96
N ALA A 63 4.30 17.83 -2.59
CA ALA A 63 3.71 17.37 -3.84
C ALA A 63 2.22 17.01 -3.70
N VAL A 64 1.44 17.30 -4.74
CA VAL A 64 0.07 16.80 -4.89
C VAL A 64 0.14 15.38 -5.44
N ILE A 65 -0.51 14.43 -4.77
CA ILE A 65 -0.53 13.02 -5.18
C ILE A 65 -1.97 12.53 -5.32
N ALA A 66 -2.24 11.72 -6.34
CA ALA A 66 -3.51 11.02 -6.47
C ALA A 66 -3.35 9.57 -6.01
N ILE A 67 -4.20 9.12 -5.10
CA ILE A 67 -4.28 7.71 -4.68
C ILE A 67 -5.60 7.15 -5.21
N LEU A 68 -5.49 6.29 -6.22
CA LEU A 68 -6.63 5.68 -6.88
C LEU A 68 -7.02 4.39 -6.16
N THR A 69 -8.28 4.27 -5.81
CA THR A 69 -8.83 3.11 -5.11
C THR A 69 -10.34 3.03 -5.32
N GLY A 70 -10.95 1.91 -4.93
CA GLY A 70 -12.38 1.64 -5.08
C GLY A 70 -12.65 0.51 -6.07
N PHE A 71 -13.49 -0.43 -5.65
CA PHE A 71 -13.97 -1.51 -6.50
C PHE A 71 -15.49 -1.67 -6.31
N PRO A 72 -16.32 -1.47 -7.35
CA PRO A 72 -17.76 -1.65 -7.23
C PRO A 72 -18.11 -3.11 -6.91
N GLU A 73 -18.76 -3.35 -5.77
CA GLU A 73 -19.16 -4.70 -5.36
C GLU A 73 -20.57 -4.99 -5.88
N PHE A 74 -20.72 -6.08 -6.64
CA PHE A 74 -22.00 -6.50 -7.25
C PHE A 74 -22.82 -5.34 -7.84
N PRO A 75 -22.27 -4.54 -8.79
CA PRO A 75 -22.95 -3.37 -9.33
C PRO A 75 -24.30 -3.70 -10.02
N TRP A 76 -24.52 -4.97 -10.36
CA TRP A 76 -25.79 -5.50 -10.90
C TRP A 76 -26.86 -5.82 -9.84
N ILE A 77 -26.49 -5.97 -8.56
CA ILE A 77 -27.43 -6.22 -7.44
C ILE A 77 -27.86 -4.89 -6.81
N ARG A 78 -26.90 -4.02 -6.49
CA ARG A 78 -27.16 -2.71 -5.90
C ARG A 78 -26.13 -1.70 -6.37
N ARG A 79 -26.58 -0.64 -7.04
CA ARG A 79 -25.72 0.48 -7.39
C ARG A 79 -25.29 1.22 -6.12
N GLY A 80 -24.06 1.72 -6.10
CA GLY A 80 -23.53 2.52 -5.00
C GLY A 80 -22.97 1.72 -3.81
N VAL A 81 -22.74 0.42 -3.96
CA VAL A 81 -21.94 -0.38 -3.01
C VAL A 81 -20.55 -0.61 -3.60
N ALA A 82 -19.52 -0.21 -2.87
CA ALA A 82 -18.12 -0.52 -3.16
C ALA A 82 -17.59 -1.48 -2.10
N GLU A 83 -16.66 -2.33 -2.49
CA GLU A 83 -15.91 -3.16 -1.57
C GLU A 83 -15.11 -2.29 -0.59
N THR A 84 -14.90 -2.80 0.62
CA THR A 84 -14.11 -2.12 1.65
C THR A 84 -12.60 -2.24 1.42
N ASP A 85 -12.17 -3.19 0.58
CA ASP A 85 -10.77 -3.35 0.19
C ASP A 85 -10.33 -2.21 -0.72
N GLY A 86 -9.19 -1.61 -0.40
CA GLY A 86 -8.67 -0.42 -1.06
C GLY A 86 -8.86 0.88 -0.25
N PRO A 87 -10.08 1.41 -0.03
CA PRO A 87 -10.30 2.72 0.60
C PRO A 87 -9.60 2.90 1.95
N VAL A 88 -9.61 1.87 2.79
CA VAL A 88 -8.93 1.91 4.10
C VAL A 88 -7.42 2.03 3.93
N GLY A 89 -6.84 1.22 3.04
CA GLY A 89 -5.40 1.28 2.72
C GLY A 89 -5.00 2.61 2.09
N ALA A 90 -5.82 3.16 1.19
CA ALA A 90 -5.60 4.45 0.56
C ALA A 90 -5.59 5.60 1.58
N ALA A 91 -6.51 5.60 2.55
CA ALA A 91 -6.54 6.60 3.61
C ALA A 91 -5.29 6.54 4.51
N VAL A 92 -4.83 5.34 4.86
CA VAL A 92 -3.59 5.15 5.63
C VAL A 92 -2.37 5.58 4.82
N LEU A 93 -2.31 5.23 3.54
CA LEU A 93 -1.23 5.62 2.64
C LEU A 93 -1.17 7.15 2.46
N ALA A 94 -2.31 7.80 2.27
CA ALA A 94 -2.43 9.26 2.21
C ALA A 94 -1.84 9.91 3.47
N ARG A 95 -2.17 9.39 4.65
CA ARG A 95 -1.62 9.90 5.91
C ARG A 95 -0.11 9.70 6.01
N SER A 96 0.41 8.58 5.52
CA SER A 96 1.85 8.32 5.49
C SER A 96 2.60 9.33 4.63
N PHE A 97 2.08 9.68 3.45
CA PHE A 97 2.69 10.71 2.60
C PHE A 97 2.59 12.12 3.18
N ILE A 98 1.49 12.47 3.86
CA ILE A 98 1.39 13.74 4.60
C ILE A 98 2.51 13.83 5.65
N LYS A 99 2.76 12.74 6.39
CA LYS A 99 3.80 12.70 7.42
C LYS A 99 5.22 12.73 6.84
N ALA A 100 5.47 11.96 5.78
CA ALA A 100 6.81 11.79 5.23
C ALA A 100 7.24 12.95 4.32
N ARG A 101 6.31 13.50 3.54
CA ARG A 101 6.58 14.46 2.46
C ARG A 101 5.73 15.73 2.54
N ARG A 102 4.88 15.90 3.55
CA ARG A 102 3.90 17.01 3.57
C ARG A 102 3.07 17.08 2.29
N ALA A 103 2.87 15.93 1.64
CA ALA A 103 2.14 15.83 0.39
C ALA A 103 0.68 16.24 0.59
N ILE A 104 0.00 16.58 -0.50
CA ILE A 104 -1.42 16.91 -0.55
C ILE A 104 -2.12 15.77 -1.29
N PRO A 105 -2.68 14.77 -0.57
CA PRO A 105 -3.33 13.63 -1.21
C PRO A 105 -4.72 14.01 -1.74
N ILE A 106 -5.01 13.55 -2.95
CA ILE A 106 -6.33 13.53 -3.56
C ILE A 106 -6.75 12.07 -3.64
N LEU A 107 -7.91 11.74 -3.09
CA LEU A 107 -8.52 10.42 -3.19
C LEU A 107 -9.75 10.53 -4.08
N PRO A 108 -9.62 10.31 -5.40
CA PRO A 108 -10.79 10.25 -6.27
C PRO A 108 -11.68 9.08 -5.85
N CYS A 109 -12.97 9.34 -5.79
CA CYS A 109 -13.98 8.31 -5.62
C CYS A 109 -15.16 8.63 -6.53
N GLU A 110 -15.88 7.60 -6.97
CA GLU A 110 -17.10 7.80 -7.72
C GLU A 110 -18.14 8.50 -6.81
N PRO A 111 -18.95 9.42 -7.36
CA PRO A 111 -19.91 10.21 -6.57
C PRO A 111 -20.85 9.38 -5.69
N HIS A 112 -21.14 8.15 -6.13
CA HIS A 112 -22.05 7.22 -5.44
C HIS A 112 -21.42 6.52 -4.22
N PHE A 113 -20.10 6.67 -4.00
CA PHE A 113 -19.37 6.08 -2.86
C PHE A 113 -18.88 7.13 -1.85
N ALA A 114 -18.95 8.42 -2.19
CA ALA A 114 -18.74 9.49 -1.22
C ALA A 114 -20.00 9.65 -0.36
N ALA A 115 -19.87 9.63 0.96
CA ALA A 115 -20.91 10.17 1.82
C ALA A 115 -20.98 11.69 1.56
N VAL A 116 -22.05 12.12 0.89
CA VAL A 116 -22.43 13.54 0.80
C VAL A 116 -22.90 14.03 2.16
#